data_AF-A0AAE1E6K8-F1
#
_entry.id   AF-A0AAE1E6K8-F1
#
_cell.length_a   1.000
_cell.length_b   1.000
_cell.length_c   1.000
_cell.angle_alpha   90.00
_cell.angle_beta   90.00
_cell.angle_gamma   90.00
#
_symmetry.space_group_name_H-M   'P 1'
#
loop_
_entity.id
_entity.type
_entity.pdbx_description
1 polymer ?
#
loop_
_entity_poly.entity_id
_entity_poly.type
_entity_poly.pdbx_seq_one_letter_code
_entity_poly.pdbx_strand_id
1 'polypeptide(L)'
;MGGLYPTLISHYCFGVKWRQVTQGIEKWVGSIQHLYVITVSAKSGLICHSVTPSGQLNFVVAESSGILLGFLLRAVLPHSLNKPTWRLFYCLFWGAAFLLFLIGKSIWVVFLQIMVCYLFMKYSPQRYMHMLVFFFAIGYMLFNYFIRINLDTSYYDETYPLMVTTQKLTSLAFGLSDWTLMQKGKKLVPEREKWAVRKMPGLLEFLAFTLSFQGVLAGPFCHWNLYRAFIEGNTKDRLSEDTKHPVRYEDDPSTCLRVVMTKVIAVAFWTYITTAVKPLYPDGLDADPYFIASHGVFYRAFHVYLSFFFHRAKYYVTWTLADAVYNASGLGYVGKDENGQAHWTGMTNVNIFKIETAPCMKIYLDNWNIMTTHWLRHVCYTRAPFLNTFFTFVLSALWHGVHPGYYVTFVSASFFVQAGRKARAHIRPLFQGSRGSRICYDAITTVATQFSLPHLVFSFVVRDSQQILRFHKSFYFGTYVVVACLCLFLPKHNKRRPSSPQPSPSKELSPSGKRDAVDSNQQHHEHHQHNGNNNSSSGQHEANPAGDLPTDLNSSLKN
;
A
#
# COMPACT_ATOMS: atom_id res chain seq x y z
N MET A 1 -1.68 39.17 54.72
CA MET A 1 -2.41 38.64 53.57
C MET A 1 -1.42 38.48 52.43
N GLY A 2 -0.95 37.26 52.21
CA GLY A 2 -0.03 36.93 51.13
C GLY A 2 -0.74 36.17 50.02
N GLY A 3 -0.15 36.25 48.82
CA GLY A 3 -0.11 35.17 47.85
C GLY A 3 -1.21 35.15 46.78
N LEU A 4 -0.86 35.60 45.56
CA LEU A 4 -1.19 34.95 44.27
C LEU A 4 -0.78 35.85 43.09
N TYR A 5 0.48 35.80 42.64
CA TYR A 5 0.87 36.20 41.27
C TYR A 5 2.22 35.57 40.88
N PRO A 6 2.22 34.34 40.32
CA PRO A 6 3.28 33.99 39.37
C PRO A 6 2.86 33.10 38.17
N THR A 7 1.63 33.16 37.67
CA THR A 7 1.18 32.33 36.51
C THR A 7 1.11 33.04 35.16
N LEU A 8 1.10 34.38 35.11
CA LEU A 8 0.96 35.13 33.85
C LEU A 8 2.29 35.45 33.13
N ILE A 9 3.41 35.48 33.84
CA ILE A 9 4.73 35.80 33.25
C ILE A 9 5.33 34.58 32.52
N SER A 10 4.99 33.36 32.94
CA SER A 10 5.49 32.12 32.30
C SER A 10 4.94 31.91 30.89
N HIS A 11 3.66 32.23 30.64
CA HIS A 11 3.05 32.12 29.31
C HIS A 11 3.55 33.17 28.30
N TYR A 12 3.90 34.38 28.76
CA TYR A 12 4.50 35.39 27.90
C TYR A 12 5.95 35.03 27.53
N CYS A 13 6.75 34.51 28.47
CA CYS A 13 8.10 34.06 28.19
C CYS A 13 8.17 32.84 27.27
N PHE A 14 7.20 31.91 27.36
CA PHE A 14 7.12 30.76 26.44
C PHE A 14 6.69 31.18 25.02
N GLY A 15 5.74 32.12 24.89
CA GLY A 15 5.31 32.68 23.59
C GLY A 15 6.40 33.50 22.89
N VAL A 16 7.23 34.22 23.64
CA VAL A 16 8.37 34.98 23.10
C VAL A 16 9.53 34.06 22.68
N LYS A 17 9.85 33.02 23.48
CA LYS A 17 10.84 32.01 23.08
C LYS A 17 10.39 31.19 21.87
N TRP A 18 9.09 30.85 21.78
CA TRP A 18 8.56 30.14 20.61
C TRP A 18 8.59 31.00 19.34
N ARG A 19 8.27 32.30 19.44
CA ARG A 19 8.45 33.25 18.33
C ARG A 19 9.90 33.35 17.86
N GLN A 20 10.86 33.34 18.78
CA GLN A 20 12.28 33.40 18.44
C GLN A 20 12.76 32.12 17.74
N VAL A 21 12.24 30.95 18.14
CA VAL A 21 12.52 29.67 17.46
C VAL A 21 11.89 29.66 16.06
N THR A 22 10.62 30.09 15.90
CA THR A 22 9.98 30.14 14.58
C THR A 22 10.65 31.16 13.67
N GLN A 23 11.07 32.32 14.19
CA GLN A 23 11.84 33.32 13.43
C GLN A 23 13.24 32.85 13.08
N GLY A 24 13.88 32.06 13.96
CA GLY A 24 15.17 31.42 13.68
C GLY A 24 15.07 30.39 12.56
N ILE A 25 13.99 29.58 12.56
CA ILE A 25 13.68 28.62 11.49
C ILE A 25 13.35 29.36 10.19
N GLU A 26 12.54 30.41 10.22
CA GLU A 26 12.22 31.23 9.04
C GLU A 26 13.46 31.90 8.44
N LYS A 27 14.38 32.44 9.27
CA LYS A 27 15.65 32.99 8.81
C LYS A 27 16.57 31.92 8.21
N TRP A 28 16.65 30.75 8.84
CA TRP A 28 17.46 29.64 8.33
C TRP A 28 16.92 29.11 6.99
N VAL A 29 15.60 28.98 6.87
CA VAL A 29 14.90 28.66 5.61
C VAL A 29 15.14 29.74 4.55
N GLY A 30 15.09 31.02 4.92
CA GLY A 30 15.38 32.15 4.02
C GLY A 30 16.83 32.16 3.51
N SER A 31 17.81 31.80 4.35
CA SER A 31 19.22 31.69 3.94
C SER A 31 19.47 30.54 2.97
N ILE A 32 18.78 29.41 3.12
CA ILE A 32 18.85 28.28 2.18
C ILE A 32 18.16 28.63 0.85
N GLN A 33 17.03 29.35 0.91
CA GLN A 33 16.33 29.84 -0.28
C GLN A 33 17.16 30.84 -1.09
N HIS A 34 17.88 31.75 -0.43
CA HIS A 34 18.76 32.71 -1.12
C HIS A 34 19.95 32.06 -1.84
N LEU A 35 20.53 30.99 -1.28
CA LEU A 35 21.61 30.26 -1.96
C LEU A 35 21.13 29.56 -3.25
N TYR A 36 19.87 29.11 -3.29
CA TYR A 36 19.32 28.37 -4.44
C TYR A 36 18.68 29.27 -5.51
N VAL A 37 18.07 30.40 -5.12
CA VAL A 37 17.52 31.38 -6.08
C VAL A 37 18.61 31.97 -6.97
N ILE A 38 19.86 31.99 -6.52
CA ILE A 38 21.02 32.41 -7.32
C ILE A 38 21.42 31.31 -8.34
N THR A 39 21.05 30.04 -8.16
CA THR A 39 21.41 28.94 -9.05
C THR A 39 20.31 28.53 -10.04
N VAL A 40 19.03 28.76 -9.72
CA VAL A 40 17.89 28.36 -10.58
C VAL A 40 16.94 29.53 -10.78
N SER A 41 17.39 30.51 -11.57
CA SER A 41 16.51 31.53 -12.13
C SER A 41 16.68 31.56 -13.65
N ALA A 42 15.96 30.68 -14.33
CA ALA A 42 15.57 30.86 -15.73
C ALA A 42 14.48 29.84 -16.13
N LYS A 43 13.26 30.35 -16.29
CA LYS A 43 12.17 29.84 -17.15
C LYS A 43 11.93 28.31 -17.16
N SER A 44 10.97 27.86 -16.37
CA SER A 44 10.18 26.65 -16.69
C SER A 44 8.85 26.68 -15.93
N GLY A 45 7.92 27.50 -16.44
CA GLY A 45 6.51 27.39 -16.07
C GLY A 45 5.92 26.17 -16.76
N LEU A 46 5.78 25.06 -16.03
CA LEU A 46 4.86 23.94 -16.26
C LEU A 46 5.23 22.78 -15.32
N ILE A 47 5.01 22.96 -14.02
CA ILE A 47 5.17 21.88 -13.04
C ILE A 47 4.02 22.02 -12.05
N CYS A 48 3.16 21.00 -11.96
CA CYS A 48 2.04 20.84 -11.02
C CYS A 48 1.36 22.16 -10.61
N HIS A 49 0.16 22.44 -11.14
CA HIS A 49 -0.71 23.58 -10.78
C HIS A 49 -1.07 23.72 -9.28
N SER A 50 -0.36 23.07 -8.36
CA SER A 50 -0.78 22.88 -6.99
C SER A 50 0.37 22.77 -5.97
N VAL A 51 1.65 22.82 -6.38
CA VAL A 51 2.80 22.87 -5.45
C VAL A 51 3.92 23.70 -6.08
N THR A 52 4.36 24.75 -5.40
CA THR A 52 5.51 25.57 -5.84
C THR A 52 6.80 24.74 -5.95
N PRO A 53 7.77 25.16 -6.77
CA PRO A 53 9.12 24.59 -6.76
C PRO A 53 9.73 24.50 -5.34
N SER A 54 9.42 25.49 -4.48
CA SER A 54 9.82 25.49 -3.06
C SER A 54 9.15 24.37 -2.25
N GLY A 55 7.88 24.05 -2.49
CA GLY A 55 7.19 22.96 -1.81
C GLY A 55 7.72 21.57 -2.21
N GLN A 56 8.12 21.39 -3.47
CA GLN A 56 8.74 20.15 -3.94
C GLN A 56 10.12 19.95 -3.33
N LEU A 57 10.91 21.02 -3.23
CA LEU A 57 12.21 20.99 -2.56
C LEU A 57 12.05 20.64 -1.07
N ASN A 58 11.12 21.30 -0.37
CA ASN A 58 10.83 21.00 1.04
C ASN A 58 10.45 19.53 1.26
N PHE A 59 9.67 18.94 0.34
CA PHE A 59 9.34 17.52 0.37
C PHE A 59 10.57 16.63 0.27
N VAL A 60 11.44 16.87 -0.73
CA VAL A 60 12.67 16.09 -0.91
C VAL A 60 13.60 16.24 0.30
N VAL A 61 13.72 17.45 0.87
CA VAL A 61 14.52 17.71 2.08
C VAL A 61 13.98 16.93 3.28
N ALA A 62 12.67 16.96 3.51
CA ALA A 62 12.05 16.25 4.63
C ALA A 62 12.20 14.73 4.50
N GLU A 63 11.91 14.15 3.34
CA GLU A 63 12.06 12.71 3.10
C GLU A 63 13.53 12.27 3.18
N SER A 64 14.47 13.05 2.64
CA SER A 64 15.91 12.78 2.75
C SER A 64 16.38 12.84 4.22
N SER A 65 15.89 13.82 4.98
CA SER A 65 16.11 13.90 6.42
C SER A 65 15.51 12.68 7.14
N GLY A 66 14.37 12.17 6.65
CA GLY A 66 13.73 10.94 7.12
C GLY A 66 14.66 9.72 7.05
N ILE A 67 15.51 9.61 6.03
CA ILE A 67 16.50 8.51 5.94
C ILE A 67 17.47 8.59 7.12
N LEU A 68 18.02 9.77 7.39
CA LEU A 68 18.94 10.00 8.52
C LEU A 68 18.27 9.71 9.86
N LEU A 69 17.04 10.21 10.05
CA LEU A 69 16.24 9.95 11.24
C LEU A 69 15.89 8.45 11.40
N GLY A 70 15.70 7.73 10.30
CA GLY A 70 15.51 6.28 10.31
C GLY A 70 16.70 5.53 10.90
N PHE A 71 17.92 5.85 10.44
CA PHE A 71 19.13 5.29 11.03
C PHE A 71 19.34 5.72 12.47
N LEU A 72 19.08 7.00 12.79
CA LEU A 72 19.21 7.53 14.15
C LEU A 72 18.23 6.86 15.13
N LEU A 73 16.99 6.59 14.71
CA LEU A 73 16.02 5.84 15.50
C LEU A 73 16.57 4.47 15.90
N ARG A 74 17.21 3.75 14.96
CA ARG A 74 17.80 2.44 15.24
C ARG A 74 19.00 2.54 16.19
N ALA A 75 19.85 3.54 16.00
CA ALA A 75 21.05 3.73 16.80
C ALA A 75 20.75 4.15 18.25
N VAL A 76 19.83 5.10 18.44
CA VAL A 76 19.53 5.70 19.75
C VAL A 76 18.45 4.94 20.51
N LEU A 77 17.49 4.35 19.80
CA LEU A 77 16.35 3.64 20.40
C LEU A 77 16.28 2.17 19.97
N PRO A 78 17.34 1.35 20.16
CA PRO A 78 17.31 -0.07 19.85
C PRO A 78 16.26 -0.80 20.69
N HIS A 79 15.68 -1.87 20.12
CA HIS A 79 14.60 -2.65 20.72
C HIS A 79 14.97 -3.30 22.04
N SER A 80 16.23 -3.67 22.22
CA SER A 80 16.74 -4.36 23.41
C SER A 80 16.85 -3.46 24.64
N LEU A 81 17.01 -2.14 24.46
CA LEU A 81 17.39 -1.24 25.55
C LEU A 81 16.27 -0.27 25.96
N ASN A 82 15.26 -0.06 25.10
CA ASN A 82 14.31 1.02 25.27
C ASN A 82 12.87 0.55 25.35
N LYS A 83 12.09 1.21 26.23
CA LYS A 83 10.63 1.04 26.27
C LYS A 83 10.04 1.46 24.92
N PRO A 84 9.10 0.69 24.34
CA PRO A 84 8.45 1.02 23.06
C PRO A 84 7.88 2.44 23.00
N THR A 85 7.48 2.99 24.15
CA THR A 85 6.99 4.37 24.31
C THR A 85 7.93 5.43 23.74
N TRP A 86 9.25 5.30 23.90
CA TRP A 86 10.20 6.29 23.37
C TRP A 86 10.24 6.29 21.85
N ARG A 87 10.09 5.11 21.22
CA ARG A 87 9.99 4.98 19.77
C ARG A 87 8.70 5.61 19.25
N LEU A 88 7.58 5.49 19.97
CA LEU A 88 6.33 6.18 19.65
C LEU A 88 6.50 7.70 19.68
N PHE A 89 7.09 8.24 20.75
CA PHE A 89 7.37 9.69 20.85
C PHE A 89 8.30 10.17 19.73
N TYR A 90 9.36 9.43 19.44
CA TYR A 90 10.27 9.75 18.32
C TYR A 90 9.52 9.81 16.99
N CYS A 91 8.72 8.79 16.70
CA CYS A 91 7.98 8.70 15.44
C CYS A 91 6.95 9.84 15.29
N LEU A 92 6.22 10.13 16.37
CA LEU A 92 5.22 11.19 16.43
C LEU A 92 5.86 12.57 16.32
N PHE A 93 6.92 12.84 17.07
CA PHE A 93 7.60 14.14 17.09
C PHE A 93 8.08 14.53 15.70
N TRP A 94 8.85 13.65 15.05
CA TRP A 94 9.41 13.96 13.74
C TRP A 94 8.36 14.01 12.64
N GLY A 95 7.31 13.19 12.70
CA GLY A 95 6.26 13.26 11.69
C GLY A 95 5.38 14.50 11.85
N ALA A 96 5.11 14.93 13.09
CA ALA A 96 4.48 16.23 13.34
C ALA A 96 5.37 17.39 12.88
N ALA A 97 6.69 17.32 13.12
CA ALA A 97 7.65 18.32 12.65
C ALA A 97 7.69 18.40 11.11
N PHE A 98 7.68 17.26 10.41
CA PHE A 98 7.62 17.23 8.94
C PHE A 98 6.33 17.82 8.40
N LEU A 99 5.18 17.51 9.00
CA LEU A 99 3.92 18.15 8.59
C LEU A 99 3.93 19.65 8.86
N LEU A 100 4.43 20.11 10.01
CA LEU A 100 4.55 21.54 10.29
C LEU A 100 5.48 22.23 9.28
N PHE A 101 6.58 21.57 8.90
CA PHE A 101 7.51 22.10 7.91
C PHE A 101 6.91 22.17 6.51
N LEU A 102 6.13 21.16 6.09
CA LEU A 102 5.57 21.10 4.74
C LEU A 102 4.25 21.82 4.54
N ILE A 103 3.35 21.80 5.53
CA ILE A 103 1.97 22.32 5.39
C ILE A 103 1.62 23.37 6.45
N GLY A 104 2.55 23.69 7.35
CA GLY A 104 2.37 24.76 8.34
C GLY A 104 1.10 24.59 9.18
N LYS A 105 0.29 25.65 9.22
CA LYS A 105 -0.97 25.68 9.99
C LYS A 105 -2.02 24.69 9.46
N SER A 106 -1.93 24.25 8.20
CA SER A 106 -2.87 23.27 7.63
C SER A 106 -2.73 21.88 8.27
N ILE A 107 -1.74 21.65 9.13
CA ILE A 107 -1.66 20.45 9.97
C ILE A 107 -2.94 20.19 10.78
N TRP A 108 -3.68 21.25 11.16
CA TRP A 108 -4.95 21.12 11.86
C TRP A 108 -6.00 20.36 11.06
N VAL A 109 -5.96 20.45 9.73
CA VAL A 109 -6.86 19.72 8.83
C VAL A 109 -6.63 18.22 8.98
N VAL A 110 -5.36 17.79 9.00
CA VAL A 110 -4.96 16.39 9.19
C VAL A 110 -5.28 15.91 10.61
N PHE A 111 -4.95 16.73 11.61
CA PHE A 111 -5.19 16.40 13.01
C PHE A 111 -6.68 16.22 13.32
N LEU A 112 -7.55 17.06 12.76
CA LEU A 112 -9.00 16.93 12.93
C LEU A 112 -9.52 15.60 12.40
N GLN A 113 -9.08 15.17 11.21
CA GLN A 113 -9.48 13.87 10.64
C GLN A 113 -9.10 12.72 11.58
N ILE A 114 -7.86 12.75 12.08
CA ILE A 114 -7.30 11.74 12.98
C ILE A 114 -8.11 11.68 14.29
N MET A 115 -8.38 12.83 14.92
CA MET A 115 -9.09 12.90 16.20
C MET A 115 -10.56 12.49 16.09
N VAL A 116 -11.29 12.97 15.08
CA VAL A 116 -12.68 12.56 14.89
C VAL A 116 -12.78 11.05 14.64
N CYS A 117 -11.88 10.49 13.81
CA CYS A 117 -11.84 9.04 13.59
C CYS A 117 -11.49 8.26 14.86
N TYR A 118 -10.60 8.77 15.71
CA TYR A 118 -10.30 8.16 17.01
C TYR A 118 -11.54 8.10 17.92
N LEU A 119 -12.28 9.21 18.00
CA LEU A 119 -13.50 9.30 18.79
C LEU A 119 -14.57 8.34 18.27
N PHE A 120 -14.74 8.24 16.94
CA PHE A 120 -15.64 7.24 16.37
C PHE A 120 -15.20 5.81 16.72
N MET A 121 -13.92 5.48 16.61
CA MET A 121 -13.41 4.15 16.97
C MET A 121 -13.61 3.81 18.46
N LYS A 122 -13.51 4.82 19.33
CA LYS A 122 -13.57 4.62 20.79
C LYS A 122 -14.99 4.58 21.34
N TYR A 123 -15.90 5.40 20.81
CA TYR A 123 -17.22 5.63 21.42
C TYR A 123 -18.40 5.13 20.58
N SER A 124 -18.21 4.84 19.29
CA SER A 124 -19.33 4.38 18.46
C SER A 124 -19.64 2.90 18.68
N PRO A 125 -20.90 2.46 18.48
CA PRO A 125 -21.24 1.04 18.49
C PRO A 125 -20.39 0.25 17.49
N GLN A 126 -19.80 -0.86 17.93
CA GLN A 126 -18.89 -1.71 17.14
C GLN A 126 -19.49 -2.15 15.79
N ARG A 127 -20.81 -2.28 15.72
CA ARG A 127 -21.54 -2.65 14.49
C ARG A 127 -21.34 -1.65 13.34
N TYR A 128 -21.25 -0.35 13.63
CA TYR A 128 -21.24 0.71 12.62
C TYR A 128 -19.95 1.54 12.58
N MET A 129 -19.11 1.42 13.62
CA MET A 129 -17.87 2.18 13.82
C MET A 129 -17.00 2.29 12.57
N HIS A 130 -16.77 1.19 11.87
CA HIS A 130 -15.88 1.16 10.70
C HIS A 130 -16.47 1.91 9.50
N MET A 131 -17.79 1.87 9.32
CA MET A 131 -18.48 2.63 8.28
C MET A 131 -18.51 4.12 8.60
N LEU A 132 -18.72 4.49 9.87
CA LEU A 132 -18.65 5.90 10.31
C LEU A 132 -17.27 6.49 10.01
N VAL A 133 -16.20 5.78 10.38
CA VAL A 133 -14.82 6.19 10.05
C VAL A 133 -14.61 6.25 8.54
N PHE A 134 -15.08 5.27 7.78
CA PHE A 134 -14.91 5.23 6.33
C PHE A 134 -15.57 6.41 5.63
N PHE A 135 -16.86 6.63 5.87
CA PHE A 135 -17.60 7.71 5.22
C PHE A 135 -17.13 9.09 5.68
N PHE A 136 -16.81 9.25 6.97
CA PHE A 136 -16.24 10.50 7.45
C PHE A 136 -14.86 10.77 6.84
N ALA A 137 -13.93 9.80 6.86
CA ALA A 137 -12.57 10.03 6.36
C ALA A 137 -12.56 10.36 4.86
N ILE A 138 -13.29 9.59 4.04
CA ILE A 138 -13.43 9.85 2.59
C ILE A 138 -14.17 11.16 2.34
N GLY A 139 -15.30 11.39 3.02
CA GLY A 139 -16.10 12.60 2.85
C GLY A 139 -15.36 13.88 3.27
N TYR A 140 -14.64 13.84 4.38
CA TYR A 140 -13.82 14.95 4.85
C TYR A 140 -12.67 15.26 3.88
N MET A 141 -12.03 14.24 3.32
CA MET A 141 -10.99 14.45 2.31
C MET A 141 -11.57 15.04 1.01
N LEU A 142 -12.71 14.55 0.54
CA LEU A 142 -13.43 15.11 -0.62
C LEU A 142 -13.85 16.57 -0.39
N PHE A 143 -14.30 16.90 0.82
CA PHE A 143 -14.63 18.26 1.22
C PHE A 143 -13.40 19.19 1.15
N ASN A 144 -12.23 18.73 1.61
CA ASN A 144 -10.99 19.48 1.49
C ASN A 144 -10.53 19.65 0.03
N TYR A 145 -10.71 18.63 -0.82
CA TYR A 145 -10.50 18.79 -2.26
C TYR A 145 -11.40 19.86 -2.87
N PHE A 146 -12.68 19.89 -2.47
CA PHE A 146 -13.63 20.88 -2.95
C PHE A 146 -13.24 22.28 -2.50
N ILE A 147 -12.95 22.49 -1.21
CA ILE A 147 -12.47 23.79 -0.70
C ILE A 147 -11.26 24.24 -1.51
N ARG A 148 -10.27 23.37 -1.68
CA ARG A 148 -9.02 23.71 -2.33
C ARG A 148 -9.17 24.08 -3.80
N ILE A 149 -10.03 23.42 -4.56
CA ILE A 149 -10.28 23.82 -5.96
C ILE A 149 -10.85 25.24 -6.05
N ASN A 150 -11.52 25.71 -4.99
CA ASN A 150 -12.09 27.05 -4.91
C ASN A 150 -11.17 28.08 -4.21
N LEU A 151 -10.01 27.66 -3.69
CA LEU A 151 -9.03 28.54 -3.05
C LEU A 151 -7.72 28.49 -3.83
N ASP A 152 -7.23 29.65 -4.29
CA ASP A 152 -5.92 29.78 -4.93
C ASP A 152 -4.79 29.67 -3.89
N THR A 153 -4.57 28.48 -3.33
CA THR A 153 -3.46 28.21 -2.42
C THR A 153 -2.30 27.57 -3.17
N SER A 154 -1.16 28.25 -3.22
CA SER A 154 0.04 27.82 -3.95
C SER A 154 1.06 27.02 -3.13
N TYR A 155 0.71 26.52 -1.94
CA TYR A 155 1.63 25.80 -1.05
C TYR A 155 1.55 24.27 -1.22
N TYR A 156 2.41 23.50 -0.52
CA TYR A 156 2.35 22.03 -0.55
C TYR A 156 0.95 21.55 -0.17
N ASP A 157 0.47 20.58 -0.93
CA ASP A 157 -0.91 20.10 -0.88
C ASP A 157 -1.18 19.26 0.37
N GLU A 158 -1.92 19.83 1.32
CA GLU A 158 -2.33 19.19 2.55
C GLU A 158 -3.20 17.95 2.33
N THR A 159 -3.73 17.75 1.12
CA THR A 159 -4.51 16.56 0.80
C THR A 159 -3.64 15.30 0.68
N TYR A 160 -2.33 15.40 0.41
CA TYR A 160 -1.46 14.21 0.37
C TYR A 160 -1.36 13.50 1.74
N PRO A 161 -1.04 14.20 2.86
CA PRO A 161 -1.15 13.62 4.20
C PRO A 161 -2.56 13.10 4.53
N LEU A 162 -3.62 13.79 4.08
CA LEU A 162 -5.01 13.31 4.27
C LEU A 162 -5.26 11.99 3.56
N MET A 163 -4.74 11.82 2.34
CA MET A 163 -4.86 10.57 1.59
C MET A 163 -4.24 9.40 2.37
N VAL A 164 -3.04 9.57 2.90
CA VAL A 164 -2.34 8.51 3.65
C VAL A 164 -3.01 8.23 5.00
N THR A 165 -3.41 9.27 5.72
CA THR A 165 -4.10 9.12 7.02
C THR A 165 -5.47 8.48 6.83
N THR A 166 -6.21 8.81 5.77
CA THR A 166 -7.46 8.12 5.38
C THR A 166 -7.24 6.61 5.22
N GLN A 167 -6.16 6.20 4.55
CA GLN A 167 -5.84 4.78 4.37
C GLN A 167 -5.56 4.08 5.72
N LYS A 168 -4.74 4.71 6.58
CA LYS A 168 -4.41 4.19 7.91
C LYS A 168 -5.65 4.06 8.80
N LEU A 169 -6.45 5.12 8.88
CA LEU A 169 -7.64 5.22 9.74
C LEU A 169 -8.70 4.20 9.33
N THR A 170 -9.04 4.14 8.04
CA THR A 170 -10.04 3.20 7.54
C THR A 170 -9.55 1.75 7.67
N SER A 171 -8.28 1.47 7.38
CA SER A 171 -7.71 0.12 7.56
C SER A 171 -7.80 -0.37 9.01
N LEU A 172 -7.45 0.49 9.97
CA LEU A 172 -7.53 0.17 11.40
C LEU A 172 -8.97 -0.07 11.84
N ALA A 173 -9.89 0.81 11.44
CA ALA A 173 -11.32 0.65 11.71
C ALA A 173 -11.87 -0.69 11.17
N PHE A 174 -11.57 -1.02 9.91
CA PHE A 174 -11.99 -2.29 9.34
C PHE A 174 -11.34 -3.49 10.03
N GLY A 175 -10.06 -3.39 10.44
CA GLY A 175 -9.39 -4.44 11.20
C GLY A 175 -10.00 -4.71 12.57
N LEU A 176 -10.43 -3.68 13.31
CA LEU A 176 -11.15 -3.81 14.59
C LEU A 176 -12.52 -4.48 14.40
N SER A 177 -13.23 -4.08 13.34
CA SER A 177 -14.50 -4.71 12.94
C SER A 177 -14.32 -6.18 12.59
N ASP A 178 -13.30 -6.52 11.80
CA ASP A 178 -12.99 -7.88 11.39
C ASP A 178 -12.71 -8.79 12.60
N TRP A 179 -11.91 -8.32 13.57
CA TRP A 179 -11.70 -9.05 14.82
C TRP A 179 -13.00 -9.32 15.58
N THR A 180 -13.88 -8.32 15.67
CA THR A 180 -15.19 -8.47 16.32
C THR A 180 -16.07 -9.51 15.62
N LEU A 181 -16.00 -9.60 14.28
CA LEU A 181 -16.73 -10.62 13.52
C LEU A 181 -16.15 -12.01 13.77
N MET A 182 -14.83 -12.14 13.85
CA MET A 182 -14.15 -13.41 14.15
C MET A 182 -14.52 -13.93 15.55
N GLN A 183 -14.58 -13.04 16.55
CA GLN A 183 -15.03 -13.38 17.91
C GLN A 183 -16.48 -13.90 17.94
N LYS A 184 -17.30 -13.54 16.96
CA LYS A 184 -18.67 -14.04 16.78
C LYS A 184 -18.74 -15.31 15.92
N GLY A 185 -17.61 -15.98 15.68
CA GLY A 185 -17.54 -17.22 14.89
C GLY A 185 -17.70 -17.04 13.38
N LYS A 186 -17.67 -15.80 12.86
CA LYS A 186 -17.73 -15.59 11.40
C LYS A 186 -16.38 -15.89 10.75
N LYS A 187 -16.37 -16.83 9.82
CA LYS A 187 -15.23 -17.13 8.96
C LYS A 187 -15.02 -16.01 7.95
N LEU A 188 -13.84 -15.40 7.93
CA LEU A 188 -13.52 -14.34 6.98
C LEU A 188 -12.62 -14.90 5.86
N VAL A 189 -12.41 -14.09 4.82
CA VAL A 189 -11.37 -14.44 3.83
C VAL A 189 -9.99 -14.25 4.46
N PRO A 190 -8.97 -15.08 4.13
CA PRO A 190 -7.68 -15.06 4.82
C PRO A 190 -7.01 -13.68 4.91
N GLU A 191 -7.18 -12.86 3.88
CA GLU A 191 -6.65 -11.50 3.83
C GLU A 191 -7.25 -10.56 4.88
N ARG A 192 -8.54 -10.72 5.21
CA ARG A 192 -9.19 -9.94 6.28
C ARG A 192 -8.74 -10.42 7.66
N GLU A 193 -8.56 -11.72 7.81
CA GLU A 193 -8.06 -12.32 9.06
C GLU A 193 -6.64 -11.86 9.37
N LYS A 194 -5.77 -11.79 8.34
CA LYS A 194 -4.39 -11.28 8.44
C LYS A 194 -4.32 -9.87 9.06
N TRP A 195 -5.28 -9.02 8.72
CA TRP A 195 -5.30 -7.60 9.13
C TRP A 195 -6.28 -7.30 10.26
N ALA A 196 -6.87 -8.34 10.88
CA ALA A 196 -7.72 -8.16 12.05
C ALA A 196 -6.92 -7.56 13.22
N VAL A 197 -7.51 -6.60 13.91
CA VAL A 197 -6.88 -5.88 15.02
C VAL A 197 -7.59 -6.21 16.32
N ARG A 198 -6.86 -6.83 17.25
CA ARG A 198 -7.44 -7.40 18.48
C ARG A 198 -7.91 -6.36 19.49
N LYS A 199 -7.18 -5.25 19.59
CA LYS A 199 -7.37 -4.23 20.61
C LYS A 199 -7.19 -2.84 20.01
N MET A 200 -8.07 -1.92 20.40
CA MET A 200 -7.94 -0.50 20.05
C MET A 200 -6.66 0.09 20.66
N PRO A 201 -5.80 0.76 19.89
CA PRO A 201 -4.62 1.44 20.43
C PRO A 201 -4.99 2.56 21.42
N GLY A 202 -4.09 2.80 22.37
CA GLY A 202 -4.11 4.00 23.20
C GLY A 202 -3.92 5.27 22.36
N LEU A 203 -4.21 6.45 22.93
CA LEU A 203 -4.13 7.71 22.18
C LEU A 203 -2.71 7.98 21.63
N LEU A 204 -1.67 7.77 22.44
CA LEU A 204 -0.28 7.97 22.01
C LEU A 204 0.10 7.02 20.86
N GLU A 205 -0.22 5.74 20.99
CA GLU A 205 0.02 4.72 19.96
C GLU A 205 -0.69 5.06 18.65
N PHE A 206 -1.94 5.50 18.74
CA PHE A 206 -2.76 5.90 17.60
C PHE A 206 -2.21 7.14 16.90
N LEU A 207 -1.84 8.17 17.67
CA LEU A 207 -1.22 9.38 17.14
C LEU A 207 0.12 9.08 16.47
N ALA A 208 1.00 8.32 17.14
CA ALA A 208 2.30 7.94 16.57
C ALA A 208 2.16 7.11 15.29
N PHE A 209 1.20 6.19 15.22
CA PHE A 209 0.92 5.42 14.01
C PHE A 209 0.46 6.28 12.84
N THR A 210 -0.50 7.17 13.09
CA THR A 210 -1.08 8.03 12.06
C THR A 210 -0.08 9.06 11.56
N LEU A 211 0.66 9.70 12.48
CA LEU A 211 1.61 10.78 12.24
C LEU A 211 3.07 10.31 12.19
N SER A 212 3.34 9.03 11.94
CA SER A 212 4.71 8.51 11.92
C SER A 212 5.53 9.10 10.77
N PHE A 213 6.72 9.65 11.05
CA PHE A 213 7.56 10.33 10.05
C PHE A 213 7.88 9.49 8.80
N GLN A 214 7.92 8.16 8.90
CA GLN A 214 8.31 7.27 7.82
C GLN A 214 7.42 7.35 6.57
N GLY A 215 6.15 7.75 6.73
CA GLY A 215 5.22 7.81 5.60
C GLY A 215 4.13 8.86 5.76
N VAL A 216 4.29 9.82 6.67
CA VAL A 216 3.26 10.84 6.93
C VAL A 216 3.04 11.79 5.75
N LEU A 217 4.04 11.97 4.88
CA LEU A 217 4.00 12.92 3.77
C LEU A 217 3.33 12.32 2.53
N ALA A 218 3.88 11.22 2.00
CA ALA A 218 3.42 10.62 0.74
C ALA A 218 3.16 9.10 0.82
N GLY A 219 3.15 8.53 2.03
CA GLY A 219 3.08 7.08 2.24
C GLY A 219 4.41 6.42 1.90
N PRO A 220 4.44 5.11 1.57
CA PRO A 220 3.30 4.19 1.53
C PRO A 220 2.56 4.05 2.87
N PHE A 221 1.26 3.73 2.83
CA PHE A 221 0.54 3.41 4.06
C PHE A 221 1.03 2.07 4.64
N CYS A 222 1.05 1.96 5.97
CA CYS A 222 1.45 0.77 6.71
C CYS A 222 0.26 0.27 7.52
N HIS A 223 0.02 -1.04 7.55
CA HIS A 223 -1.00 -1.63 8.41
C HIS A 223 -0.62 -1.54 9.89
N TRP A 224 -1.61 -1.35 10.76
CA TRP A 224 -1.41 -1.23 12.21
C TRP A 224 -0.60 -2.40 12.81
N ASN A 225 -0.90 -3.65 12.42
CA ASN A 225 -0.20 -4.82 12.93
C ASN A 225 1.31 -4.79 12.62
N LEU A 226 1.69 -4.32 11.41
CA LEU A 226 3.10 -4.17 11.04
C LEU A 226 3.76 -3.03 11.83
N TYR A 227 3.08 -1.90 11.98
CA TYR A 227 3.59 -0.77 12.74
C TYR A 227 3.80 -1.11 14.21
N ARG A 228 2.82 -1.78 14.83
CA ARG A 228 2.90 -2.20 16.23
C ARG A 228 4.05 -3.18 16.45
N ALA A 229 4.17 -4.19 15.59
CA ALA A 229 5.28 -5.15 15.62
C ALA A 229 6.64 -4.44 15.49
N PHE A 230 6.73 -3.43 14.61
CA PHE A 230 7.92 -2.60 14.46
C PHE A 230 8.23 -1.72 15.66
N ILE A 231 7.23 -1.22 16.40
CA ILE A 231 7.47 -0.42 17.61
C ILE A 231 7.91 -1.31 18.78
N GLU A 232 7.24 -2.46 18.94
CA GLU A 232 7.51 -3.42 20.02
C GLU A 232 8.77 -4.26 19.76
N GLY A 233 9.26 -4.32 18.52
CA GLY A 233 10.35 -5.22 18.12
C GLY A 233 9.91 -6.68 18.07
N ASN A 234 8.60 -6.95 18.04
CA ASN A 234 8.07 -8.30 18.04
C ASN A 234 8.05 -8.89 16.63
N THR A 235 8.78 -9.97 16.47
CA THR A 235 9.03 -10.71 15.23
C THR A 235 7.98 -11.77 14.94
N LYS A 236 7.22 -12.17 15.97
CA LYS A 236 6.20 -13.23 15.88
C LYS A 236 4.93 -12.78 15.17
N ASP A 237 4.64 -11.48 15.19
CA ASP A 237 3.43 -10.91 14.58
C ASP A 237 3.64 -10.47 13.11
N ARG A 238 4.88 -10.53 12.61
CA ARG A 238 5.20 -10.30 11.20
C ARG A 238 5.22 -11.65 10.48
N LEU A 239 4.10 -11.99 9.85
CA LEU A 239 4.05 -13.08 8.86
C LEU A 239 4.59 -12.53 7.54
N SER A 240 5.65 -13.15 7.00
CA SER A 240 6.04 -12.91 5.61
C SER A 240 4.94 -13.45 4.68
N GLU A 241 4.87 -12.94 3.44
CA GLU A 241 3.91 -13.48 2.46
C GLU A 241 4.27 -14.88 1.96
N ASP A 242 5.54 -15.29 2.09
CA ASP A 242 6.10 -16.50 1.47
C ASP A 242 6.60 -17.58 2.44
N THR A 243 6.79 -17.28 3.74
CA THR A 243 7.33 -18.26 4.69
C THR A 243 6.44 -18.40 5.93
N LYS A 244 6.13 -19.65 6.29
CA LYS A 244 5.44 -20.03 7.55
C LYS A 244 6.29 -19.78 8.80
N HIS A 245 7.34 -18.96 8.70
CA HIS A 245 8.32 -18.74 9.76
C HIS A 245 8.22 -17.30 10.28
N PRO A 246 8.34 -17.10 11.61
CA PRO A 246 8.33 -15.76 12.19
C PRO A 246 9.54 -14.95 11.71
N VAL A 247 9.31 -13.70 11.30
CA VAL A 247 10.35 -12.81 10.77
C VAL A 247 11.20 -12.28 11.93
N ARG A 248 12.36 -12.90 12.20
CA ARG A 248 13.31 -12.38 13.17
C ARG A 248 13.97 -11.11 12.64
N TYR A 249 13.76 -9.98 13.32
CA TYR A 249 14.54 -8.77 13.13
C TYR A 249 15.98 -9.09 13.48
N GLU A 250 16.77 -9.34 12.46
CA GLU A 250 18.22 -9.38 12.59
C GLU A 250 18.71 -7.98 12.26
N ASP A 251 19.48 -7.41 13.18
CA ASP A 251 20.26 -6.23 12.85
C ASP A 251 21.31 -6.66 11.84
N ASP A 252 20.99 -6.45 10.56
CA ASP A 252 21.94 -6.49 9.46
C ASP A 252 22.07 -5.07 8.87
N PRO A 253 22.89 -4.21 9.51
CA PRO A 253 23.12 -2.85 9.03
C PRO A 253 23.72 -2.82 7.62
N SER A 254 24.48 -3.86 7.24
CA SER A 254 25.20 -3.89 5.97
C SER A 254 24.26 -4.06 4.77
N THR A 255 23.30 -5.01 4.85
CA THR A 255 22.30 -5.17 3.80
C THR A 255 21.32 -4.02 3.79
N CYS A 256 20.94 -3.50 4.96
CA CYS A 256 20.12 -2.29 5.08
C CYS A 256 20.76 -1.11 4.33
N LEU A 257 22.03 -0.81 4.62
CA LEU A 257 22.73 0.31 4.00
C LEU A 257 22.84 0.12 2.49
N ARG A 258 23.20 -1.07 2.01
CA ARG A 258 23.26 -1.38 0.58
C ARG A 258 21.91 -1.16 -0.12
N VAL A 259 20.81 -1.60 0.49
CA VAL A 259 19.46 -1.42 -0.06
C VAL A 259 19.09 0.07 -0.09
N VAL A 260 19.31 0.80 0.99
CA VAL A 260 19.03 2.24 1.06
C VAL A 260 19.85 3.00 0.02
N MET A 261 21.15 2.72 -0.12
CA MET A 261 22.01 3.34 -1.13
C MET A 261 21.54 3.05 -2.55
N THR A 262 21.13 1.80 -2.84
CA THR A 262 20.59 1.42 -4.15
C THR A 262 19.34 2.24 -4.48
N LYS A 263 18.45 2.45 -3.49
CA LYS A 263 17.25 3.28 -3.64
C LYS A 263 17.59 4.76 -3.82
N VAL A 264 18.56 5.29 -3.08
CA VAL A 264 19.02 6.69 -3.22
C VAL A 264 19.60 6.94 -4.62
N ILE A 265 20.39 6.01 -5.15
CA ILE A 265 20.92 6.10 -6.54
C ILE A 265 19.77 6.07 -7.55
N ALA A 266 18.79 5.17 -7.38
CA ALA A 266 17.62 5.14 -8.24
C ALA A 266 16.82 6.45 -8.16
N VAL A 267 16.64 7.00 -6.96
CA VAL A 267 15.98 8.30 -6.74
C VAL A 267 16.73 9.42 -7.47
N ALA A 268 18.07 9.46 -7.39
CA ALA A 268 18.86 10.47 -8.09
C ALA A 268 18.69 10.39 -9.62
N PHE A 269 18.72 9.17 -10.17
CA PHE A 269 18.45 8.93 -11.60
C PHE A 269 17.05 9.43 -12.00
N TRP A 270 16.00 9.01 -11.29
CA TRP A 270 14.63 9.42 -11.64
C TRP A 270 14.36 10.90 -11.36
N THR A 271 15.09 11.51 -10.44
CA THR A 271 15.05 12.97 -10.21
C THR A 271 15.61 13.70 -11.42
N TYR A 272 16.75 13.28 -11.96
CA TYR A 272 17.29 13.82 -13.21
C TYR A 272 16.29 13.68 -14.37
N ILE A 273 15.67 12.51 -14.53
CA ILE A 273 14.64 12.31 -15.55
C ILE A 273 13.46 13.30 -15.36
N THR A 274 13.03 13.51 -14.12
CA THR A 274 11.89 14.39 -13.80
C THR A 274 12.23 15.87 -14.01
N THR A 275 13.45 16.31 -13.71
CA THR A 275 13.82 17.73 -13.77
C THR A 275 14.42 18.15 -15.11
N ALA A 276 15.17 17.28 -15.78
CA ALA A 276 15.86 17.59 -17.03
C ALA A 276 15.13 17.06 -18.28
N VAL A 277 14.53 15.87 -18.21
CA VAL A 277 13.97 15.21 -19.40
C VAL A 277 12.46 15.44 -19.54
N LYS A 278 11.68 15.33 -18.46
CA LYS A 278 10.22 15.53 -18.50
C LYS A 278 9.77 16.86 -19.12
N PRO A 279 10.44 18.02 -18.86
CA PRO A 279 10.02 19.28 -19.47
C PRO A 279 10.06 19.30 -21.00
N LEU A 280 10.84 18.41 -21.63
CA LEU A 280 10.91 18.26 -23.09
C LEU A 280 9.65 17.59 -23.68
N TYR A 281 8.82 16.95 -22.85
CA TYR A 281 7.61 16.25 -23.25
C TYR A 281 6.41 16.73 -22.41
N PRO A 282 5.90 17.96 -22.65
CA PRO A 282 4.80 18.52 -21.87
C PRO A 282 3.48 17.77 -22.10
N ASP A 283 2.75 17.48 -21.01
CA ASP A 283 1.53 16.63 -21.08
C ASP A 283 0.40 17.29 -21.89
N GLY A 284 0.30 18.62 -21.85
CA GLY A 284 -0.75 19.37 -22.56
C GLY A 284 -0.59 19.35 -24.08
N LEU A 285 0.63 19.08 -24.59
CA LEU A 285 0.89 19.07 -26.04
C LEU A 285 0.08 17.97 -26.75
N ASP A 286 -0.18 16.85 -26.08
CA ASP A 286 -0.96 15.75 -26.64
C ASP A 286 -2.44 16.13 -26.89
N ALA A 287 -2.95 17.19 -26.26
CA ALA A 287 -4.28 17.77 -26.49
C ALA A 287 -4.25 19.12 -27.24
N ASP A 288 -3.07 19.59 -27.64
CA ASP A 288 -2.92 20.85 -28.36
C ASP A 288 -3.46 20.74 -29.80
N PRO A 289 -4.35 21.65 -30.24
CA PRO A 289 -4.95 21.58 -31.58
C PRO A 289 -3.92 21.65 -32.71
N TYR A 290 -2.88 22.47 -32.57
CA TYR A 290 -1.86 22.62 -33.60
C TYR A 290 -1.01 21.35 -33.70
N PHE A 291 -0.58 20.78 -32.57
CA PHE A 291 0.14 19.50 -32.54
C PHE A 291 -0.68 18.36 -33.16
N ILE A 292 -1.98 18.29 -32.84
CA ILE A 292 -2.91 17.30 -33.39
C ILE A 292 -3.04 17.43 -34.90
N ALA A 293 -3.14 18.66 -35.43
CA ALA A 293 -3.32 18.92 -36.85
C ALA A 293 -2.03 18.71 -37.68
N SER A 294 -0.87 18.95 -37.08
CA SER A 294 0.43 18.92 -37.77
C SER A 294 1.10 17.55 -37.80
N HIS A 295 0.71 16.61 -36.93
CA HIS A 295 1.39 15.31 -36.80
C HIS A 295 0.45 14.11 -37.00
N GLY A 296 0.97 13.08 -37.65
CA GLY A 296 0.25 11.81 -37.87
C GLY A 296 0.00 11.04 -36.58
N VAL A 297 -1.01 10.15 -36.61
CA VAL A 297 -1.47 9.39 -35.43
C VAL A 297 -0.38 8.53 -34.77
N PHE A 298 0.53 7.95 -35.54
CA PHE A 298 1.61 7.10 -35.01
C PHE A 298 2.67 7.91 -34.26
N TYR A 299 3.07 9.06 -34.80
CA TYR A 299 3.99 9.97 -34.11
C TYR A 299 3.39 10.46 -32.80
N ARG A 300 2.12 10.86 -32.83
CA ARG A 300 1.38 11.31 -31.64
C ARG A 300 1.22 10.19 -30.61
N ALA A 301 0.96 8.96 -31.04
CA ALA A 301 0.92 7.79 -30.15
C ALA A 301 2.27 7.51 -29.48
N PHE A 302 3.38 7.70 -30.20
CA PHE A 302 4.71 7.57 -29.64
C PHE A 302 5.06 8.72 -28.68
N HIS A 303 4.69 9.96 -29.03
CA HIS A 303 4.88 11.13 -28.17
C HIS A 303 4.13 10.99 -26.85
N VAL A 304 2.84 10.62 -26.88
CA VAL A 304 2.06 10.45 -25.64
C VAL A 304 2.63 9.32 -24.78
N TYR A 305 3.15 8.25 -25.38
CA TYR A 305 3.88 7.21 -24.65
C TYR A 305 5.11 7.77 -23.92
N LEU A 306 5.98 8.50 -24.61
CA LEU A 306 7.18 9.10 -23.99
C LEU A 306 6.82 10.13 -22.92
N SER A 307 5.89 11.03 -23.23
CA SER A 307 5.36 12.05 -22.30
C SER A 307 4.91 11.41 -20.99
N PHE A 308 4.11 10.34 -21.06
CA PHE A 308 3.59 9.66 -19.87
C PHE A 308 4.61 8.73 -19.21
N PHE A 309 5.57 8.16 -19.95
CA PHE A 309 6.71 7.43 -19.38
C PHE A 309 7.50 8.35 -18.45
N PHE A 310 7.89 9.53 -18.94
CA PHE A 310 8.60 10.51 -18.13
C PHE A 310 7.70 11.12 -17.06
N HIS A 311 6.39 11.26 -17.30
CA HIS A 311 5.45 11.77 -16.29
C HIS A 311 5.44 10.89 -15.03
N ARG A 312 5.56 9.57 -15.20
CA ARG A 312 5.55 8.61 -14.07
C ARG A 312 6.79 8.71 -13.19
N ALA A 313 7.92 9.19 -13.72
CA ALA A 313 9.21 9.27 -13.01
C ALA A 313 9.11 9.99 -11.66
N LYS A 314 8.27 11.03 -11.54
CA LYS A 314 8.06 11.74 -10.26
C LYS A 314 7.50 10.84 -9.16
N TYR A 315 6.62 9.89 -9.52
CA TYR A 315 6.10 8.92 -8.56
C TYR A 315 7.16 7.89 -8.17
N TYR A 316 8.07 7.54 -9.10
CA TYR A 316 9.22 6.69 -8.82
C TYR A 316 10.17 7.35 -7.83
N VAL A 317 10.45 8.64 -7.97
CA VAL A 317 11.19 9.45 -6.98
C VAL A 317 10.50 9.39 -5.63
N THR A 318 9.26 9.88 -5.53
CA THR A 318 8.52 10.01 -4.26
C THR A 318 8.41 8.68 -3.52
N TRP A 319 7.96 7.63 -4.18
CA TRP A 319 7.70 6.34 -3.52
C TRP A 319 8.94 5.52 -3.25
N THR A 320 10.00 5.65 -4.07
CA THR A 320 11.27 4.97 -3.80
C THR A 320 12.02 5.65 -2.66
N LEU A 321 11.91 6.98 -2.55
CA LEU A 321 12.49 7.74 -1.46
C LEU A 321 11.81 7.40 -0.12
N ALA A 322 10.49 7.37 -0.08
CA ALA A 322 9.77 6.94 1.12
C ALA A 322 10.07 5.48 1.51
N ASP A 323 10.17 4.56 0.54
CA ASP A 323 10.61 3.18 0.79
C ASP A 323 12.03 3.13 1.40
N ALA A 324 12.92 4.05 0.99
CA ALA A 324 14.24 4.19 1.62
C ALA A 324 14.15 4.64 3.09
N VAL A 325 13.23 5.56 3.43
CA VAL A 325 12.98 5.98 4.83
C VAL A 325 12.49 4.80 5.68
N TYR A 326 11.55 4.01 5.15
CA TYR A 326 11.05 2.80 5.81
C TYR A 326 12.15 1.76 6.04
N ASN A 327 13.03 1.55 5.05
CA ASN A 327 14.15 0.63 5.15
C ASN A 327 15.22 1.12 6.13
N ALA A 328 15.59 2.40 6.08
CA ALA A 328 16.53 3.01 7.03
C ALA A 328 16.04 2.87 8.47
N SER A 329 14.73 3.01 8.70
CA SER A 329 14.09 2.80 10.00
C SER A 329 14.04 1.33 10.45
N GLY A 330 14.22 0.37 9.54
CA GLY A 330 14.05 -1.07 9.78
C GLY A 330 12.64 -1.61 9.49
N LEU A 331 11.64 -0.74 9.32
CA LEU A 331 10.24 -1.15 9.13
C LEU A 331 10.00 -1.84 7.76
N GLY A 332 10.84 -1.63 6.76
CA GLY A 332 10.70 -2.33 5.45
C GLY A 332 11.31 -3.74 5.38
N TYR A 333 11.96 -4.23 6.44
CA TYR A 333 12.51 -5.59 6.49
C TYR A 333 11.41 -6.66 6.58
N VAL A 334 11.51 -7.77 5.83
CA VAL A 334 10.52 -8.86 5.85
C VAL A 334 11.12 -10.24 6.18
N GLY A 335 12.39 -10.28 6.59
CA GLY A 335 13.08 -11.53 6.96
C GLY A 335 14.06 -12.00 5.91
N LYS A 336 14.54 -13.23 6.10
CA LYS A 336 15.41 -13.93 5.15
C LYS A 336 14.64 -15.00 4.39
N ASP A 337 15.03 -15.24 3.14
CA ASP A 337 14.55 -16.41 2.39
C ASP A 337 15.27 -17.70 2.80
N GLU A 338 14.90 -18.80 2.15
CA GLU A 338 15.51 -20.13 2.34
C GLU A 338 17.02 -20.14 2.07
N ASN A 339 17.52 -19.19 1.27
CA ASN A 339 18.95 -19.03 0.96
C ASN A 339 19.67 -18.07 1.93
N GLY A 340 18.99 -17.59 2.97
CA GLY A 340 19.53 -16.65 3.95
C GLY A 340 19.63 -15.21 3.47
N GLN A 341 19.07 -14.85 2.30
CA GLN A 341 19.13 -13.49 1.77
C GLN A 341 18.07 -12.59 2.42
N ALA A 342 18.50 -11.43 2.92
CA ALA A 342 17.64 -10.45 3.56
C ALA A 342 16.72 -9.74 2.54
N HIS A 343 15.41 -9.74 2.80
CA HIS A 343 14.41 -9.08 1.98
C HIS A 343 13.94 -7.77 2.63
N TRP A 344 13.99 -6.69 1.83
CA TRP A 344 13.70 -5.32 2.25
C TRP A 344 12.58 -4.71 1.39
N THR A 345 11.50 -5.48 1.24
CA THR A 345 10.38 -5.19 0.33
C THR A 345 9.07 -4.90 1.07
N GLY A 346 9.07 -4.89 2.40
CA GLY A 346 7.86 -4.81 3.22
C GLY A 346 7.10 -3.50 3.07
N MET A 347 7.77 -2.46 2.60
CA MET A 347 7.18 -1.15 2.31
C MET A 347 7.44 -0.72 0.86
N THR A 348 7.77 -1.64 -0.05
CA THR A 348 7.91 -1.31 -1.47
C THR A 348 6.57 -0.95 -2.07
N ASN A 349 6.43 0.31 -2.49
CA ASN A 349 5.19 0.81 -3.09
C ASN A 349 5.19 0.79 -4.63
N VAL A 350 6.37 0.64 -5.24
CA VAL A 350 6.53 0.64 -6.69
C VAL A 350 7.60 -0.34 -7.12
N ASN A 351 7.28 -1.19 -8.10
CA ASN A 351 8.27 -2.02 -8.79
C ASN A 351 8.42 -1.57 -10.23
N ILE A 352 9.38 -0.66 -10.45
CA ILE A 352 9.57 0.06 -11.71
C ILE A 352 9.81 -0.91 -12.88
N PHE A 353 10.66 -1.91 -12.70
CA PHE A 353 10.95 -2.88 -13.75
C PHE A 353 9.69 -3.66 -14.16
N LYS A 354 8.94 -4.19 -13.19
CA LYS A 354 7.70 -4.93 -13.47
C LYS A 354 6.59 -4.05 -14.05
N ILE A 355 6.64 -2.74 -13.80
CA ILE A 355 5.74 -1.76 -14.42
C ILE A 355 6.09 -1.56 -15.89
N GLU A 356 7.33 -1.21 -16.20
CA GLU A 356 7.74 -0.86 -17.57
C GLU A 356 7.77 -2.08 -18.50
N THR A 357 7.86 -3.29 -17.92
CA THR A 357 7.82 -4.57 -18.66
C THR A 357 6.50 -5.33 -18.51
N ALA A 358 5.43 -4.70 -18.01
CA ALA A 358 4.17 -5.37 -17.76
C ALA A 358 3.48 -5.86 -19.05
N PRO A 359 3.24 -7.17 -19.25
CA PRO A 359 2.53 -7.69 -20.41
C PRO A 359 1.00 -7.56 -20.29
N CYS A 360 0.49 -7.05 -19.16
CA CYS A 360 -0.94 -6.76 -19.01
C CYS A 360 -1.21 -5.77 -17.87
N MET A 361 -2.37 -5.13 -17.94
CA MET A 361 -2.85 -4.15 -16.95
C MET A 361 -2.87 -4.70 -15.51
N LYS A 362 -3.15 -5.99 -15.31
CA LYS A 362 -3.14 -6.59 -13.96
C LYS A 362 -1.73 -6.56 -13.35
N ILE A 363 -0.71 -6.95 -14.12
CA ILE A 363 0.67 -6.95 -13.64
C ILE A 363 1.13 -5.50 -13.39
N TYR A 364 0.78 -4.57 -14.27
CA TYR A 364 1.07 -3.15 -14.06
C TYR A 364 0.50 -2.64 -12.73
N LEU A 365 -0.81 -2.84 -12.50
CA LEU A 365 -1.49 -2.35 -11.31
C LEU A 365 -1.06 -3.02 -10.01
N ASP A 366 -0.66 -4.30 -10.06
CA ASP A 366 -0.11 -5.00 -8.91
C ASP A 366 1.26 -4.47 -8.47
N ASN A 367 1.93 -3.68 -9.32
CA ASN A 367 3.27 -3.15 -9.07
C ASN A 367 3.29 -1.62 -8.98
N TRP A 368 2.15 -0.96 -9.19
CA TRP A 368 1.95 0.48 -9.10
C TRP A 368 1.15 0.82 -7.83
N ASN A 369 1.72 1.67 -6.97
CA ASN A 369 1.10 2.08 -5.72
C ASN A 369 0.59 0.88 -4.89
N ILE A 370 1.50 -0.09 -4.70
CA ILE A 370 1.23 -1.44 -4.20
C ILE A 370 0.46 -1.40 -2.88
N MET A 371 0.87 -0.54 -1.95
CA MET A 371 0.21 -0.43 -0.65
C MET A 371 -1.20 0.15 -0.82
N THR A 372 -1.41 1.20 -1.62
CA THR A 372 -2.78 1.66 -1.91
C THR A 372 -3.65 0.55 -2.51
N THR A 373 -3.11 -0.32 -3.36
CA THR A 373 -3.81 -1.49 -3.88
C THR A 373 -4.20 -2.48 -2.76
N HIS A 374 -3.32 -2.73 -1.80
CA HIS A 374 -3.64 -3.54 -0.61
C HIS A 374 -4.73 -2.88 0.24
N TRP A 375 -4.67 -1.56 0.47
CA TRP A 375 -5.72 -0.82 1.17
C TRP A 375 -7.08 -0.95 0.47
N LEU A 376 -7.13 -0.64 -0.83
CA LEU A 376 -8.33 -0.76 -1.65
C LEU A 376 -8.93 -2.17 -1.58
N ARG A 377 -8.07 -3.19 -1.56
CA ARG A 377 -8.47 -4.58 -1.44
C ARG A 377 -9.01 -4.90 -0.04
N HIS A 378 -8.36 -4.36 0.99
CA HIS A 378 -8.71 -4.49 2.41
C HIS A 378 -9.89 -3.62 2.84
N VAL A 379 -10.33 -2.58 2.13
CA VAL A 379 -11.51 -1.81 2.58
C VAL A 379 -12.70 -1.92 1.63
N CYS A 380 -12.46 -2.29 0.37
CA CYS A 380 -13.50 -2.36 -0.65
C CYS A 380 -13.57 -3.73 -1.34
N TYR A 381 -12.54 -4.18 -2.05
CA TYR A 381 -12.64 -5.34 -2.95
C TYR A 381 -13.15 -6.61 -2.27
N THR A 382 -12.64 -6.93 -1.08
CA THR A 382 -13.00 -8.14 -0.32
C THR A 382 -14.33 -8.03 0.43
N ARG A 383 -14.97 -6.85 0.38
CA ARG A 383 -16.21 -6.51 1.10
C ARG A 383 -17.36 -6.17 0.14
N ALA A 384 -17.06 -5.79 -1.09
CA ALA A 384 -18.05 -5.50 -2.11
C ALA A 384 -18.91 -6.76 -2.40
N PRO A 385 -20.25 -6.64 -2.40
CA PRO A 385 -21.15 -7.79 -2.59
C PRO A 385 -21.17 -8.27 -4.05
N PHE A 386 -20.94 -7.36 -5.00
CA PHE A 386 -20.86 -7.63 -6.43
C PHE A 386 -19.94 -6.59 -7.09
N LEU A 387 -19.56 -6.82 -8.35
CA LEU A 387 -18.75 -5.90 -9.16
C LEU A 387 -17.52 -5.35 -8.40
N ASN A 388 -16.82 -6.21 -7.66
CA ASN A 388 -15.79 -5.82 -6.70
C ASN A 388 -14.71 -4.93 -7.34
N THR A 389 -14.28 -5.25 -8.56
CA THR A 389 -13.32 -4.42 -9.32
C THR A 389 -13.86 -3.02 -9.62
N PHE A 390 -15.12 -2.89 -10.03
CA PHE A 390 -15.74 -1.60 -10.34
C PHE A 390 -15.80 -0.70 -9.10
N PHE A 391 -16.39 -1.18 -8.00
CA PHE A 391 -16.47 -0.39 -6.76
C PHE A 391 -15.09 -0.04 -6.19
N THR A 392 -14.11 -0.92 -6.35
CA THR A 392 -12.72 -0.63 -5.94
C THR A 392 -12.15 0.55 -6.72
N PHE A 393 -12.38 0.62 -8.03
CA PHE A 393 -11.93 1.74 -8.85
C PHE A 393 -12.74 3.03 -8.62
N VAL A 394 -14.04 2.92 -8.31
CA VAL A 394 -14.82 4.09 -7.86
C VAL A 394 -14.25 4.66 -6.56
N LEU A 395 -13.93 3.80 -5.59
CA LEU A 395 -13.24 4.23 -4.36
C LEU A 395 -11.87 4.86 -4.66
N SER A 396 -11.11 4.29 -5.60
CA SER A 396 -9.85 4.88 -6.06
C SER A 396 -10.05 6.28 -6.63
N ALA A 397 -11.10 6.52 -7.44
CA ALA A 397 -11.43 7.84 -7.98
C ALA A 397 -11.75 8.84 -6.87
N LEU A 398 -12.64 8.46 -5.95
CA LEU A 398 -13.00 9.28 -4.78
C LEU A 398 -11.77 9.59 -3.92
N TRP A 399 -10.85 8.64 -3.78
CA TRP A 399 -9.63 8.84 -3.00
C TRP A 399 -8.70 9.87 -3.64
N HIS A 400 -8.64 9.93 -4.97
CA HIS A 400 -7.83 10.92 -5.69
C HIS A 400 -8.47 12.31 -5.77
N GLY A 401 -9.79 12.42 -5.66
CA GLY A 401 -10.49 13.70 -5.49
C GLY A 401 -11.72 13.89 -6.39
N VAL A 402 -12.07 15.15 -6.63
CA VAL A 402 -13.34 15.53 -7.29
C VAL A 402 -13.22 15.88 -8.77
N HIS A 403 -12.01 15.90 -9.34
CA HIS A 403 -11.83 16.23 -10.76
C HIS A 403 -12.41 15.15 -11.68
N PRO A 404 -13.15 15.52 -12.74
CA PRO A 404 -13.77 14.55 -13.68
C PRO A 404 -12.77 13.55 -14.28
N GLY A 405 -11.54 14.00 -14.53
CA GLY A 405 -10.47 13.18 -15.08
C GLY A 405 -10.14 11.92 -14.27
N TYR A 406 -10.28 11.98 -12.94
CA TYR A 406 -10.07 10.82 -12.07
C TYR A 406 -11.12 9.74 -12.30
N TYR A 407 -12.38 10.13 -12.42
CA TYR A 407 -13.49 9.19 -12.68
C TYR A 407 -13.35 8.56 -14.06
N VAL A 408 -13.00 9.35 -15.09
CA VAL A 408 -12.72 8.83 -16.43
C VAL A 408 -11.60 7.78 -16.38
N THR A 409 -10.48 8.08 -15.73
CA THR A 409 -9.35 7.14 -15.63
C THR A 409 -9.71 5.87 -14.85
N PHE A 410 -10.17 5.98 -13.60
CA PHE A 410 -10.33 4.79 -12.76
C PHE A 410 -11.52 3.93 -13.16
N VAL A 411 -12.66 4.52 -13.54
CA VAL A 411 -13.80 3.74 -14.03
C VAL A 411 -13.42 3.00 -15.31
N SER A 412 -12.72 3.66 -16.24
CA SER A 412 -12.19 3.01 -17.43
C SER A 412 -11.19 1.91 -17.10
N ALA A 413 -10.32 2.11 -16.10
CA ALA A 413 -9.36 1.12 -15.66
C ALA A 413 -10.04 -0.20 -15.25
N SER A 414 -11.23 -0.13 -14.65
CA SER A 414 -12.03 -1.30 -14.31
C SER A 414 -12.40 -2.17 -15.53
N PHE A 415 -12.66 -1.54 -16.68
CA PHE A 415 -12.95 -2.23 -17.93
C PHE A 415 -11.66 -2.71 -18.63
N PHE A 416 -10.59 -1.91 -18.61
CA PHE A 416 -9.28 -2.31 -19.15
C PHE A 416 -8.75 -3.57 -18.46
N VAL A 417 -8.89 -3.65 -17.13
CA VAL A 417 -8.51 -4.85 -16.36
C VAL A 417 -9.36 -6.06 -16.76
N GLN A 418 -10.66 -5.88 -16.98
CA GLN A 418 -11.55 -6.97 -17.41
C GLN A 418 -11.23 -7.43 -18.83
N ALA A 419 -11.04 -6.51 -19.77
CA ALA A 419 -10.62 -6.78 -21.14
C ALA A 419 -9.28 -7.53 -21.16
N GLY A 420 -8.27 -7.05 -20.43
CA GLY A 420 -6.96 -7.70 -20.34
C GLY A 420 -7.04 -9.11 -19.75
N ARG A 421 -7.89 -9.34 -18.74
CA ARG A 421 -8.13 -10.69 -18.19
C ARG A 421 -8.76 -11.62 -19.21
N LYS A 422 -9.79 -11.17 -19.94
CA LYS A 422 -10.44 -11.97 -20.99
C LYS A 422 -9.48 -12.27 -22.15
N ALA A 423 -8.75 -11.26 -22.62
CA ALA A 423 -7.75 -11.40 -23.68
C ALA A 423 -6.67 -12.42 -23.27
N ARG A 424 -6.08 -12.30 -22.07
CA ARG A 424 -5.10 -13.30 -21.60
C ARG A 424 -5.69 -14.70 -21.47
N ALA A 425 -6.92 -14.83 -21.01
CA ALA A 425 -7.53 -16.14 -20.81
C ALA A 425 -7.75 -16.90 -22.13
N HIS A 426 -8.07 -16.21 -23.23
CA HIS A 426 -8.42 -16.84 -24.51
C HIS A 426 -7.30 -16.78 -25.55
N ILE A 427 -6.48 -15.73 -25.54
CA ILE A 427 -5.43 -15.51 -26.56
C ILE A 427 -4.10 -16.10 -26.10
N ARG A 428 -3.69 -15.91 -24.84
CA ARG A 428 -2.39 -16.40 -24.34
C ARG A 428 -2.15 -17.90 -24.57
N PRO A 429 -3.14 -18.81 -24.36
CA PRO A 429 -2.96 -20.24 -24.58
C PRO A 429 -2.48 -20.59 -25.99
N LEU A 430 -2.90 -19.82 -27.01
CA LEU A 430 -2.54 -20.04 -28.41
C LEU A 430 -1.03 -19.86 -28.67
N PHE A 431 -0.34 -19.12 -27.80
CA PHE A 431 1.08 -18.80 -27.92
C PHE A 431 1.96 -19.62 -26.97
N GLN A 432 1.43 -20.65 -26.31
CA GLN A 432 2.21 -21.45 -25.35
C GLN A 432 2.98 -22.62 -25.98
N GLY A 433 2.83 -22.85 -27.30
CA GLY A 433 3.41 -24.01 -28.01
C GLY A 433 4.95 -24.04 -28.09
N SER A 434 5.62 -22.88 -28.17
CA SER A 434 7.09 -22.80 -28.23
C SER A 434 7.64 -21.63 -27.40
N ARG A 435 8.93 -21.69 -27.04
CA ARG A 435 9.59 -20.58 -26.31
C ARG A 435 9.53 -19.26 -27.09
N GLY A 436 9.79 -19.30 -28.40
CA GLY A 436 9.72 -18.13 -29.27
C GLY A 436 8.31 -17.52 -29.34
N SER A 437 7.28 -18.37 -29.46
CA SER A 437 5.88 -17.92 -29.46
C SER A 437 5.48 -17.24 -28.15
N ARG A 438 5.91 -17.78 -27.00
CA ARG A 438 5.67 -17.16 -25.68
C ARG A 438 6.32 -15.79 -25.55
N ILE A 439 7.60 -15.69 -25.94
CA ILE A 439 8.35 -14.43 -25.90
C ILE A 439 7.70 -13.39 -26.83
N CYS A 440 7.30 -13.80 -28.03
CA CYS A 440 6.60 -12.93 -28.97
C CYS A 440 5.28 -12.40 -28.39
N TYR A 441 4.47 -13.27 -27.80
CA TYR A 441 3.24 -12.88 -27.11
C TYR A 441 3.50 -11.89 -25.97
N ASP A 442 4.47 -12.19 -25.10
CA ASP A 442 4.79 -11.32 -23.96
C ASP A 442 5.33 -9.96 -24.44
N ALA A 443 6.14 -9.92 -25.51
CA ALA A 443 6.62 -8.68 -26.12
C ALA A 443 5.49 -7.83 -26.71
N ILE A 444 4.63 -8.43 -27.56
CA ILE A 444 3.49 -7.74 -28.19
C ILE A 444 2.53 -7.21 -27.13
N THR A 445 2.20 -8.03 -26.12
CA THR A 445 1.28 -7.61 -25.07
C THR A 445 1.88 -6.60 -24.10
N THR A 446 3.21 -6.59 -23.93
CA THR A 446 3.92 -5.51 -23.23
C THR A 446 3.78 -4.20 -23.99
N VAL A 447 4.09 -4.18 -25.29
CA VAL A 447 3.92 -2.98 -26.13
C VAL A 447 2.47 -2.50 -26.10
N ALA A 448 1.50 -3.40 -26.31
CA ALA A 448 0.08 -3.04 -26.26
C ALA A 448 -0.32 -2.45 -24.89
N THR A 449 0.17 -3.02 -23.79
CA THR A 449 -0.09 -2.51 -22.44
C THR A 449 0.50 -1.11 -22.28
N GLN A 450 1.78 -0.92 -22.64
CA GLN A 450 2.48 0.36 -22.51
C GLN A 450 1.86 1.48 -23.35
N PHE A 451 1.37 1.19 -24.55
CA PHE A 451 0.66 2.19 -25.37
C PHE A 451 -0.77 2.44 -24.89
N SER A 452 -1.46 1.45 -24.29
CA SER A 452 -2.81 1.64 -23.76
C SER A 452 -2.86 2.52 -22.49
N LEU A 453 -1.79 2.52 -21.70
CA LEU A 453 -1.71 3.20 -20.41
C LEU A 453 -1.78 4.73 -20.49
N PRO A 454 -1.03 5.42 -21.37
CA PRO A 454 -1.16 6.86 -21.57
C PRO A 454 -2.59 7.25 -21.94
N HIS A 455 -3.26 6.50 -22.81
CA HIS A 455 -4.68 6.76 -23.14
C HIS A 455 -5.58 6.63 -21.92
N LEU A 456 -5.30 5.74 -20.98
CA LEU A 456 -6.07 5.62 -19.75
C LEU A 456 -5.78 6.77 -18.76
N VAL A 457 -4.51 7.13 -18.61
CA VAL A 457 -4.01 8.03 -17.54
C VAL A 457 -4.02 9.50 -17.98
N PHE A 458 -4.17 9.79 -19.27
CA PHE A 458 -4.23 11.17 -19.78
C PHE A 458 -5.24 12.03 -19.02
N SER A 459 -6.44 11.48 -18.79
CA SER A 459 -7.51 12.15 -18.06
C SER A 459 -7.17 12.44 -16.61
N PHE A 460 -6.45 11.55 -15.94
CA PHE A 460 -5.96 11.75 -14.59
C PHE A 460 -4.97 12.92 -14.49
N VAL A 461 -4.09 13.07 -15.49
CA VAL A 461 -3.01 14.07 -15.47
C VAL A 461 -3.52 15.47 -15.79
N VAL A 462 -4.24 15.64 -16.91
CA VAL A 462 -4.60 16.96 -17.42
C VAL A 462 -5.77 17.60 -16.67
N ARG A 463 -6.70 16.79 -16.14
CA ARG A 463 -7.87 17.18 -15.33
C ARG A 463 -8.87 18.16 -16.00
N ASP A 464 -8.48 18.90 -17.04
CA ASP A 464 -9.33 19.78 -17.84
C ASP A 464 -10.21 18.98 -18.80
N SER A 465 -11.53 19.22 -18.73
CA SER A 465 -12.51 18.42 -19.47
C SER A 465 -12.42 18.63 -20.98
N GLN A 466 -12.06 19.84 -21.44
CA GLN A 466 -11.95 20.11 -22.87
C GLN A 466 -10.73 19.43 -23.48
N GLN A 467 -9.57 19.53 -22.84
CA GLN A 467 -8.36 18.84 -23.27
C GLN A 467 -8.54 17.32 -23.26
N ILE A 468 -9.19 16.77 -22.22
CA ILE A 468 -9.53 15.35 -22.14
C ILE A 468 -10.35 14.91 -23.36
N LEU A 469 -11.40 15.67 -23.69
CA LEU A 469 -12.27 15.31 -24.80
C LEU A 469 -11.55 15.43 -26.16
N ARG A 470 -10.75 16.49 -26.35
CA ARG A 470 -9.96 16.69 -27.59
C ARG A 470 -8.96 15.57 -27.81
N PHE A 471 -8.20 15.21 -26.77
CA PHE A 471 -7.24 14.11 -26.83
C PHE A 471 -7.94 12.81 -27.25
N HIS A 472 -9.01 12.40 -26.57
CA HIS A 472 -9.69 11.15 -26.89
C HIS A 472 -10.34 11.14 -28.28
N LYS A 473 -10.95 12.26 -28.69
CA LYS A 473 -11.51 12.42 -30.05
C LYS A 473 -10.45 12.31 -31.12
N SER A 474 -9.27 12.87 -30.89
CA SER A 474 -8.17 12.86 -31.86
C SER A 474 -7.55 11.46 -32.10
N PHE A 475 -7.86 10.49 -31.23
CA PHE A 475 -7.58 9.07 -31.40
C PHE A 475 -8.86 8.25 -31.68
N TYR A 476 -9.97 8.92 -32.03
CA TYR A 476 -11.28 8.31 -32.33
C TYR A 476 -11.82 7.41 -31.21
N PHE A 477 -11.42 7.65 -29.96
CA PHE A 477 -11.68 6.75 -28.83
C PHE A 477 -11.22 5.30 -29.07
N GLY A 478 -10.27 5.06 -29.98
CA GLY A 478 -9.91 3.74 -30.49
C GLY A 478 -9.56 2.73 -29.39
N THR A 479 -8.79 3.14 -28.38
CA THR A 479 -8.43 2.28 -27.23
C THR A 479 -9.67 1.83 -26.45
N TYR A 480 -10.66 2.70 -26.27
CA TYR A 480 -11.92 2.35 -25.60
C TYR A 480 -12.77 1.42 -26.44
N VAL A 481 -12.83 1.63 -27.76
CA VAL A 481 -13.52 0.73 -28.69
C VAL A 481 -12.91 -0.67 -28.62
N VAL A 482 -11.58 -0.79 -28.66
CA VAL A 482 -10.88 -2.09 -28.52
C VAL A 482 -11.23 -2.75 -27.18
N VAL A 483 -11.19 -2.00 -26.07
CA VAL A 483 -11.54 -2.53 -24.74
C VAL A 483 -13.00 -2.97 -24.67
N ALA A 484 -13.92 -2.22 -25.27
CA ALA A 484 -15.33 -2.58 -25.35
C ALA A 484 -15.52 -3.86 -26.17
N CYS A 485 -14.88 -3.98 -27.34
CA CYS A 485 -14.92 -5.18 -28.16
C CYS A 485 -14.40 -6.41 -27.40
N LEU A 486 -13.25 -6.30 -26.71
CA LEU A 486 -12.72 -7.39 -25.89
C LEU A 486 -13.65 -7.75 -24.72
N CYS A 487 -14.33 -6.76 -24.13
CA CYS A 487 -15.30 -7.00 -23.06
C CYS A 487 -16.60 -7.66 -23.56
N LEU A 488 -17.09 -7.29 -24.75
CA LEU A 488 -18.37 -7.77 -25.29
C LEU A 488 -18.24 -9.11 -26.01
N PHE A 489 -17.23 -9.27 -26.87
CA PHE A 489 -17.12 -10.42 -27.76
C PHE A 489 -16.32 -11.60 -27.20
N LEU A 490 -15.39 -11.38 -26.26
CA LEU A 490 -14.73 -12.51 -25.59
C LEU A 490 -15.63 -13.09 -24.50
N PRO A 491 -15.82 -14.42 -24.47
CA PRO A 491 -16.67 -15.06 -23.47
C PRO A 491 -16.13 -14.84 -22.06
N LYS A 492 -17.03 -14.94 -21.06
CA LYS A 492 -16.59 -14.94 -19.66
C LYS A 492 -15.82 -16.22 -19.41
N HIS A 493 -14.55 -16.09 -19.02
CA HIS A 493 -13.76 -17.24 -18.62
C HIS A 493 -14.28 -17.77 -17.26
N ASN A 494 -15.04 -18.86 -17.29
CA ASN A 494 -15.36 -19.59 -16.08
C ASN A 494 -14.10 -20.30 -15.57
N LYS A 495 -13.54 -19.81 -14.46
CA LYS A 495 -12.56 -20.60 -13.70
C LYS A 495 -13.28 -21.86 -13.21
N ARG A 496 -13.09 -23.01 -13.87
CA ARG A 496 -13.24 -24.29 -13.17
C ARG A 496 -12.26 -24.24 -12.00
N ARG A 497 -12.76 -24.22 -10.76
CA ARG A 497 -11.92 -24.50 -9.60
C ARG A 497 -11.31 -25.89 -9.86
N PRO A 498 -9.98 -26.08 -9.79
CA PRO A 498 -9.47 -27.44 -9.71
C PRO A 498 -10.13 -28.07 -8.49
N SER A 499 -10.87 -29.17 -8.72
CA SER A 499 -11.33 -30.05 -7.66
C SER A 499 -10.11 -30.40 -6.81
N SER A 500 -10.21 -30.17 -5.51
CA SER A 500 -9.27 -30.70 -4.53
C SER A 500 -8.96 -32.16 -4.89
N PRO A 501 -7.67 -32.57 -4.98
CA PRO A 501 -7.35 -33.98 -5.11
C PRO A 501 -8.06 -34.69 -3.96
N GLN A 502 -8.93 -35.66 -4.28
CA GLN A 502 -9.38 -36.59 -3.25
C GLN A 502 -8.14 -37.24 -2.64
N PRO A 503 -8.07 -37.39 -1.31
CA PRO A 503 -6.99 -38.14 -0.69
C PRO A 503 -7.02 -39.55 -1.27
N SER A 504 -5.99 -39.89 -2.05
CA SER A 504 -5.68 -41.26 -2.42
C SER A 504 -5.55 -42.08 -1.14
N PRO A 505 -6.12 -43.31 -1.06
CA PRO A 505 -6.01 -44.14 0.11
C PRO A 505 -4.54 -44.34 0.48
N SER A 506 -4.20 -44.06 1.73
CA SER A 506 -2.90 -44.32 2.32
C SER A 506 -2.53 -45.79 2.10
N LYS A 507 -1.49 -46.04 1.30
CA LYS A 507 -0.80 -47.33 1.31
C LYS A 507 -0.05 -47.43 2.63
N GLU A 508 -0.55 -48.27 3.54
CA GLU A 508 0.21 -48.76 4.69
C GLU A 508 1.52 -49.37 4.21
N LEU A 509 2.62 -48.89 4.81
CA LEU A 509 3.91 -49.57 4.76
C LEU A 509 3.94 -50.63 5.86
N SER A 510 4.17 -51.87 5.48
CA SER A 510 4.72 -52.92 6.36
C SER A 510 5.58 -53.88 5.53
N PRO A 511 6.56 -54.55 6.15
CA PRO A 511 7.95 -54.53 5.68
C PRO A 511 8.37 -55.73 4.80
N SER A 512 9.54 -55.56 4.18
CA SER A 512 10.21 -56.43 3.21
C SER A 512 10.38 -57.91 3.59
N GLY A 513 10.32 -58.80 2.59
CA GLY A 513 10.92 -60.14 2.70
C GLY A 513 10.61 -61.12 1.56
N LYS A 514 11.49 -61.18 0.56
CA LYS A 514 11.94 -62.33 -0.29
C LYS A 514 10.96 -63.44 -0.75
N ARG A 515 10.92 -63.60 -2.09
CA ARG A 515 11.12 -64.84 -2.92
C ARG A 515 10.20 -66.06 -2.71
N ASP A 516 9.41 -66.42 -3.73
CA ASP A 516 9.66 -67.49 -4.74
C ASP A 516 8.35 -68.03 -5.39
N ALA A 517 8.42 -68.21 -6.73
CA ALA A 517 7.84 -69.26 -7.59
C ALA A 517 6.40 -69.84 -7.43
N VAL A 518 5.65 -69.77 -8.56
CA VAL A 518 4.90 -70.85 -9.26
C VAL A 518 3.40 -71.13 -8.95
N ASP A 519 2.64 -71.08 -10.06
CA ASP A 519 1.40 -71.76 -10.51
C ASP A 519 0.01 -71.68 -9.85
N SER A 520 -0.93 -71.24 -10.71
CA SER A 520 -2.20 -71.89 -11.11
C SER A 520 -3.51 -71.73 -10.30
N ASN A 521 -4.50 -71.21 -11.04
CA ASN A 521 -5.91 -71.64 -11.21
C ASN A 521 -7.00 -71.55 -10.11
N GLN A 522 -8.21 -71.26 -10.64
CA GLN A 522 -9.59 -71.57 -10.18
C GLN A 522 -10.18 -70.74 -9.02
N GLN A 523 -11.25 -69.95 -9.25
CA GLN A 523 -12.68 -70.26 -9.49
C GLN A 523 -13.53 -70.42 -8.23
N HIS A 524 -14.52 -69.53 -8.14
CA HIS A 524 -15.92 -69.71 -7.70
C HIS A 524 -16.33 -69.92 -6.22
N HIS A 525 -17.38 -69.15 -5.89
CA HIS A 525 -18.56 -69.48 -5.06
C HIS A 525 -18.36 -69.67 -3.54
N GLU A 526 -19.27 -69.34 -2.62
CA GLU A 526 -20.55 -68.62 -2.54
C GLU A 526 -21.00 -68.69 -1.05
N HIS A 527 -22.14 -68.07 -0.73
CA HIS A 527 -22.99 -68.27 0.48
C HIS A 527 -22.58 -67.56 1.79
N HIS A 528 -23.37 -66.55 2.23
CA HIS A 528 -24.57 -66.60 3.10
C HIS A 528 -24.21 -67.00 4.56
N GLN A 529 -24.67 -66.38 5.65
CA GLN A 529 -25.99 -65.84 5.98
C GLN A 529 -25.93 -65.22 7.41
N HIS A 530 -26.83 -64.26 7.71
CA HIS A 530 -27.53 -64.02 9.01
C HIS A 530 -26.74 -63.74 10.32
N ASN A 531 -27.26 -63.13 11.40
CA ASN A 531 -28.38 -62.23 11.77
C ASN A 531 -28.23 -62.06 13.32
N GLY A 532 -28.82 -61.04 13.96
CA GLY A 532 -28.92 -60.94 15.43
C GLY A 532 -28.27 -59.66 16.01
N ASN A 533 -28.94 -58.54 16.25
CA ASN A 533 -30.13 -58.20 17.07
C ASN A 533 -29.83 -57.97 18.57
N ASN A 534 -30.10 -56.73 18.99
CA ASN A 534 -30.69 -56.23 20.25
C ASN A 534 -29.88 -55.93 21.55
N ASN A 535 -30.25 -54.73 22.06
CA ASN A 535 -30.45 -54.30 23.47
C ASN A 535 -29.22 -54.03 24.35
N SER A 536 -29.19 -53.06 25.27
CA SER A 536 -30.11 -52.01 25.74
C SER A 536 -29.41 -51.14 26.83
N SER A 537 -29.89 -49.90 27.03
CA SER A 537 -30.11 -49.18 28.33
C SER A 537 -28.93 -48.98 29.31
N SER A 538 -28.41 -47.75 29.53
CA SER A 538 -28.89 -46.63 30.40
C SER A 538 -28.26 -46.62 31.82
N GLY A 539 -27.81 -45.45 32.30
CA GLY A 539 -27.56 -45.21 33.73
C GLY A 539 -26.62 -44.02 34.03
N GLN A 540 -27.15 -43.00 34.70
CA GLN A 540 -26.48 -41.77 35.19
C GLN A 540 -25.93 -41.93 36.62
N HIS A 541 -24.94 -41.11 37.00
CA HIS A 541 -24.76 -40.35 38.28
C HIS A 541 -23.26 -39.92 38.36
N GLU A 542 -22.87 -38.63 38.41
CA GLU A 542 -22.91 -37.59 39.47
C GLU A 542 -21.75 -37.60 40.50
N ALA A 543 -21.17 -36.39 40.68
CA ALA A 543 -20.41 -35.84 41.83
C ALA A 543 -18.86 -35.99 41.98
N ASN A 544 -18.25 -34.82 42.23
CA ASN A 544 -16.86 -34.38 42.54
C ASN A 544 -16.49 -34.69 44.03
N PRO A 545 -15.35 -34.24 44.69
CA PRO A 545 -14.19 -33.39 44.32
C PRO A 545 -12.79 -33.79 44.96
N ALA A 546 -11.77 -32.91 44.78
CA ALA A 546 -10.49 -32.74 45.56
C ALA A 546 -9.43 -33.86 45.46
N GLY A 547 -8.11 -33.67 45.51
CA GLY A 547 -7.18 -32.56 45.77
C GLY A 547 -5.74 -33.10 45.56
N ASP A 548 -4.73 -32.29 45.91
CA ASP A 548 -3.31 -32.65 46.17
C ASP A 548 -2.26 -32.55 45.03
N LEU A 549 -1.50 -31.44 45.11
CA LEU A 549 -0.04 -31.33 44.95
C LEU A 549 0.62 -31.85 46.26
N PRO A 550 1.90 -32.32 46.31
CA PRO A 550 3.06 -31.46 46.00
C PRO A 550 4.39 -32.14 45.55
N THR A 551 5.34 -31.25 45.17
CA THR A 551 6.83 -31.29 45.38
C THR A 551 7.72 -32.45 44.89
N ASP A 552 8.67 -32.15 43.99
CA ASP A 552 10.14 -32.10 44.23
C ASP A 552 10.91 -32.09 42.88
N LEU A 553 11.73 -31.09 42.55
CA LEU A 553 13.12 -30.77 42.98
C LEU A 553 14.23 -31.53 42.22
N ASN A 554 15.22 -30.74 41.77
CA ASN A 554 16.57 -31.08 41.26
C ASN A 554 16.71 -31.61 39.82
N SER A 555 17.77 -31.32 39.06
CA SER A 555 18.89 -30.35 39.06
C SER A 555 19.79 -30.73 37.86
N SER A 556 20.81 -29.91 37.55
CA SER A 556 22.03 -30.27 36.77
C SER A 556 21.90 -30.20 35.23
N LEU A 557 22.39 -29.13 34.56
CA LEU A 557 23.79 -28.78 34.19
C LEU A 557 24.25 -29.37 32.83
N LYS A 558 24.72 -28.45 31.98
CA LYS A 558 25.85 -28.53 31.04
C LYS A 558 25.79 -29.58 29.91
N ASN A 559 25.62 -29.11 28.68
CA ASN A 559 26.73 -28.79 27.78
C ASN A 559 26.27 -27.86 26.65
#